data_AF-A0A3N9P3Z3-F1
#
_entry.id   AF-A0A3N9P3Z3-F1
#
_cell.length_a   1.000
_cell.length_b   1.000
_cell.length_c   1.000
_cell.angle_alpha   90.00
_cell.angle_beta   90.00
_cell.angle_gamma   90.00
#
_symmetry.space_group_name_H-M   'P 1'
#
loop_
_entity.id
_entity.type
_entity.pdbx_description
1 polymer ?
#
loop_
_entity_poly.entity_id
_entity_poly.type
_entity_poly.pdbx_seq_one_letter_code
_entity_poly.pdbx_strand_id
1 'polypeptide(L)'
;MLGKLKSPGDAGAYTNYYKTTKAAKANPKNYAVASAAIASALKNSGKPAEWQKPLEELVARESSYNPNAKNPKSSASGLFQFLDGTRANYGGRKVDWNDPYQQAVNGIQYVVDRYGDPYKALKFWDKNKWY
;
A
#
# COMPACT_ATOMS: atom_id res chain seq x y z
N MET A 1 17.94 -21.98 19.43
CA MET A 1 16.73 -22.28 18.62
C MET A 1 16.67 -21.29 17.47
N LEU A 2 17.08 -21.71 16.26
CA LEU A 2 16.92 -20.88 15.06
C LEU A 2 15.45 -20.87 14.65
N GLY A 3 14.78 -19.74 14.85
CA GLY A 3 13.42 -19.52 14.36
C GLY A 3 13.39 -19.63 12.84
N LYS A 4 12.57 -20.54 12.33
CA LYS A 4 12.30 -20.72 10.90
C LYS A 4 11.90 -19.36 10.31
N LEU A 5 12.77 -18.79 9.46
CA LEU A 5 12.39 -17.73 8.54
C LEU A 5 11.26 -18.30 7.67
N LYS A 6 10.04 -17.77 7.82
CA LYS A 6 8.94 -18.00 6.89
C LYS A 6 9.48 -17.78 5.47
N SER A 7 9.26 -18.76 4.59
CA SER A 7 9.68 -18.71 3.19
C SER A 7 9.36 -17.35 2.57
N PRO A 8 10.25 -16.78 1.73
CA PRO A 8 9.97 -15.54 1.02
C PRO A 8 8.75 -15.79 0.12
N GLY A 9 7.59 -15.29 0.54
CA GLY A 9 6.37 -15.41 -0.24
C GLY A 9 6.56 -14.67 -1.55
N ASP A 10 6.58 -15.39 -2.67
CA ASP A 10 6.39 -14.91 -4.06
C ASP A 10 7.19 -13.67 -4.53
N ALA A 11 8.17 -13.18 -3.76
CA ALA A 11 8.87 -11.92 -4.01
C ALA A 11 9.57 -11.88 -5.38
N GLY A 12 9.93 -13.06 -5.91
CA GLY A 12 10.56 -13.23 -7.23
C GLY A 12 9.60 -13.40 -8.41
N ALA A 13 8.29 -13.56 -8.19
CA ALA A 13 7.34 -13.92 -9.26
C ALA A 13 6.52 -12.75 -9.79
N TYR A 14 6.33 -11.68 -9.01
CA TYR A 14 5.53 -10.53 -9.48
C TYR A 14 6.35 -9.56 -10.31
N THR A 15 5.94 -9.32 -11.56
CA THR A 15 6.68 -8.50 -12.54
C THR A 15 5.88 -7.31 -13.08
N ASN A 16 4.57 -7.25 -12.83
CA ASN A 16 3.68 -6.26 -13.43
C ASN A 16 3.68 -4.90 -12.68
N TYR A 17 4.75 -4.12 -12.82
CA TYR A 17 4.92 -2.79 -12.18
C TYR A 17 4.65 -1.61 -13.14
N TYR A 18 3.69 -1.78 -14.05
CA TYR A 18 3.43 -0.82 -15.12
C TYR A 18 2.95 0.54 -14.58
N LYS A 19 2.14 0.53 -13.52
CA LYS A 19 1.47 1.73 -13.03
C LYS A 19 2.45 2.60 -12.26
N THR A 20 3.36 2.02 -11.47
CA THR A 20 4.45 2.73 -10.80
C THR A 20 5.29 3.51 -11.78
N THR A 21 5.77 2.85 -12.85
CA THR A 21 6.59 3.50 -13.88
C THR A 21 5.89 4.73 -14.48
N LYS A 22 4.59 4.60 -14.81
CA LYS A 22 3.81 5.69 -15.40
C LYS A 22 3.50 6.81 -14.40
N ALA A 23 2.99 6.45 -13.22
CA ALA A 23 2.51 7.40 -12.23
C ALA A 23 3.66 8.15 -11.52
N ALA A 24 4.81 7.51 -11.31
CA ALA A 24 5.98 8.16 -10.73
C ALA A 24 6.51 9.28 -11.65
N LYS A 25 6.52 9.04 -12.97
CA LYS A 25 6.88 10.06 -13.96
C LYS A 25 5.86 11.20 -14.04
N ALA A 26 4.57 10.87 -13.96
CA ALA A 26 3.49 11.87 -14.05
C ALA A 26 3.38 12.74 -12.78
N ASN A 27 3.58 12.14 -11.60
CA ASN A 27 3.36 12.76 -10.30
C ASN A 27 4.59 12.63 -9.38
N PRO A 28 5.77 13.15 -9.76
CA PRO A 28 7.02 12.88 -9.06
C PRO A 28 7.02 13.35 -7.60
N LYS A 29 6.36 14.47 -7.29
CA LYS A 29 6.24 14.97 -5.91
C LYS A 29 5.41 14.04 -5.03
N ASN A 30 4.23 13.63 -5.51
CA ASN A 30 3.36 12.70 -4.80
C ASN A 30 4.03 11.33 -4.64
N TYR A 31 4.73 10.86 -5.68
CA TYR A 31 5.53 9.65 -5.60
C TYR A 31 6.60 9.74 -4.50
N ALA A 32 7.37 10.83 -4.44
CA ALA A 32 8.39 11.00 -3.40
C ALA A 32 7.79 10.95 -1.98
N VAL A 33 6.66 11.63 -1.76
CA VAL A 33 5.94 11.63 -0.48
C VAL A 33 5.44 10.22 -0.11
N ALA A 34 4.75 9.55 -1.04
CA ALA A 34 4.19 8.22 -0.81
C ALA A 34 5.29 7.16 -0.60
N SER A 35 6.35 7.20 -1.42
CA SER A 35 7.49 6.30 -1.32
C SER A 35 8.22 6.45 0.01
N ALA A 36 8.46 7.69 0.46
CA ALA A 36 9.07 7.96 1.77
C ALA A 36 8.18 7.49 2.94
N ALA A 37 6.87 7.68 2.84
CA ALA A 37 5.90 7.20 3.82
C ALA A 37 5.89 5.66 3.91
N ILE A 38 5.85 4.96 2.77
CA ILE A 38 5.91 3.50 2.69
C ILE A 38 7.22 2.98 3.28
N ALA A 39 8.36 3.54 2.88
CA ALA A 39 9.67 3.15 3.37
C ALA A 39 9.78 3.31 4.90
N SER A 40 9.30 4.43 5.44
CA SER A 40 9.30 4.70 6.88
C SER A 40 8.37 3.74 7.63
N ALA A 41 7.18 3.46 7.09
CA ALA A 41 6.22 2.55 7.71
C ALA A 41 6.73 1.10 7.71
N LEU A 42 7.38 0.64 6.63
CA LEU A 42 8.03 -0.67 6.58
C LEU A 42 9.14 -0.79 7.63
N LYS A 43 10.02 0.21 7.69
CA LYS A 43 11.11 0.26 8.68
C LYS A 43 10.57 0.20 10.11
N ASN A 44 9.59 1.03 10.45
CA ASN A 44 9.06 1.14 11.80
C ASN A 44 8.23 -0.09 12.23
N SER A 45 7.65 -0.81 11.27
CA SER A 45 6.87 -2.04 11.52
C SER A 45 7.70 -3.34 11.42
N GLY A 46 9.02 -3.22 11.19
CA GLY A 46 9.93 -4.35 11.01
C GLY A 46 9.57 -5.25 9.83
N LYS A 47 8.89 -4.70 8.81
CA LYS A 47 8.50 -5.45 7.60
C LYS A 47 9.62 -5.42 6.56
N PRO A 48 9.68 -6.42 5.67
CA PRO A 48 10.77 -6.53 4.71
C PRO A 48 10.85 -5.32 3.78
N ALA A 49 12.05 -4.79 3.51
CA ALA A 49 12.23 -3.61 2.67
C ALA A 49 11.83 -3.87 1.20
N GLU A 50 11.95 -5.12 0.74
CA GLU A 50 11.53 -5.53 -0.60
C GLU A 50 10.03 -5.37 -0.86
N TRP A 51 9.22 -5.24 0.20
CA TRP A 51 7.78 -4.95 0.09
C TRP A 51 7.49 -3.54 -0.41
N GLN A 52 8.47 -2.63 -0.40
CA GLN A 52 8.27 -1.26 -0.85
C GLN A 52 7.77 -1.20 -2.29
N LYS A 53 8.44 -1.89 -3.22
CA LYS A 53 8.10 -1.87 -4.64
C LYS A 53 6.67 -2.36 -4.95
N PRO A 54 6.19 -3.51 -4.43
CA PRO A 54 4.80 -3.91 -4.64
C PRO A 54 3.78 -3.02 -3.92
N LEU A 55 4.11 -2.43 -2.76
CA LEU A 55 3.23 -1.44 -2.12
C LEU A 55 3.12 -0.15 -2.93
N GLU A 56 4.22 0.32 -3.52
CA GLU A 56 4.23 1.46 -4.44
C GLU A 56 3.33 1.21 -5.65
N GLU A 57 3.35 0.00 -6.23
CA GLU A 57 2.46 -0.36 -7.34
C GLU A 57 0.99 -0.40 -6.93
N LEU A 58 0.66 -0.91 -5.74
CA LEU A 58 -0.71 -0.82 -5.20
C LEU A 58 -1.14 0.64 -5.09
N VAL A 59 -0.36 1.48 -4.40
CA VAL A 59 -0.67 2.91 -4.23
C VAL A 59 -0.75 3.65 -5.56
N ALA A 60 0.09 3.30 -6.54
CA ALA A 60 0.02 3.86 -7.89
C ALA A 60 -1.31 3.54 -8.57
N ARG A 61 -1.84 2.33 -8.39
CA ARG A 61 -3.12 1.88 -8.95
C ARG A 61 -4.31 2.53 -8.26
N GLU A 62 -4.25 2.63 -6.95
CA GLU A 62 -5.34 3.15 -6.13
C GLU A 62 -5.46 4.68 -6.23
N SER A 63 -4.34 5.41 -6.11
CA SER A 63 -4.38 6.87 -5.94
C SER A 63 -3.46 7.63 -6.88
N SER A 64 -2.68 6.94 -7.71
CA SER A 64 -1.57 7.54 -8.47
C SER A 64 -0.64 8.36 -7.55
N TYR A 65 -0.39 7.82 -6.35
CA TYR A 65 0.39 8.39 -5.25
C TYR A 65 -0.21 9.62 -4.55
N ASN A 66 -1.43 10.04 -4.88
CA ASN A 66 -2.04 11.20 -4.25
C ASN A 66 -2.61 10.84 -2.85
N PRO A 67 -2.02 11.33 -1.74
CA PRO A 67 -2.52 11.04 -0.40
C PRO A 67 -3.86 11.72 -0.10
N ASN A 68 -4.28 12.67 -0.93
CA ASN A 68 -5.57 13.36 -0.85
C ASN A 68 -6.56 12.85 -1.91
N ALA A 69 -6.27 11.75 -2.60
CA ALA A 69 -7.18 11.19 -3.60
C ALA A 69 -8.55 10.88 -2.97
N LYS A 70 -9.62 11.30 -3.64
CA LYS A 70 -11.01 11.02 -3.24
C LYS A 70 -11.78 10.46 -4.42
N ASN A 71 -12.46 9.34 -4.21
CA ASN A 71 -13.38 8.80 -5.21
C ASN A 71 -14.72 9.56 -5.13
N PRO A 72 -15.26 10.11 -6.24
CA PRO A 72 -16.53 10.83 -6.22
C PRO A 72 -17.76 9.92 -6.06
N LYS A 73 -17.61 8.60 -6.23
CA LYS A 73 -18.72 7.62 -6.22
C LYS A 73 -18.73 6.73 -4.96
N SER A 74 -17.76 6.88 -4.06
CA SER A 74 -17.66 6.08 -2.85
C SER A 74 -16.89 6.85 -1.75
N SER A 75 -16.76 6.26 -0.56
CA SER A 75 -15.92 6.82 0.51
C SER A 75 -14.43 6.56 0.35
N ALA A 76 -14.02 5.85 -0.73
CA ALA A 76 -12.63 5.49 -0.97
C ALA A 76 -11.76 6.75 -1.04
N SER A 77 -10.74 6.83 -0.19
CA SER A 77 -9.81 7.96 -0.20
C SER A 77 -8.43 7.65 0.38
N GLY A 78 -7.46 8.51 0.04
CA GLY A 78 -6.05 8.37 0.44
C GLY A 78 -5.23 7.48 -0.49
N LEU A 79 -3.99 7.23 -0.12
CA LEU A 79 -3.00 6.42 -0.85
C LEU A 79 -3.53 5.04 -1.20
N PHE A 80 -4.20 4.40 -0.24
CA PHE A 80 -4.71 3.03 -0.29
C PHE A 80 -6.21 2.95 -0.63
N GLN A 81 -6.86 4.09 -0.89
CA GLN A 81 -8.29 4.19 -1.24
C GLN A 81 -9.24 3.44 -0.28
N PHE A 82 -8.95 3.47 1.01
CA PHE A 82 -9.83 2.83 2.01
C PHE A 82 -11.21 3.47 2.06
N LEU A 83 -12.23 2.61 2.10
CA LEU A 83 -13.61 2.97 2.45
C LEU A 83 -13.70 3.31 3.94
N ASP A 84 -14.72 4.08 4.33
CA ASP A 84 -14.95 4.45 5.73
C ASP A 84 -15.08 3.23 6.66
N GLY A 85 -15.70 2.14 6.20
CA GLY A 85 -15.78 0.89 6.96
C GLY A 85 -14.40 0.26 7.21
N THR A 86 -13.51 0.29 6.20
CA THR A 86 -12.12 -0.15 6.38
C THR A 86 -11.41 0.78 7.36
N ARG A 87 -11.56 2.10 7.22
CA ARG A 87 -10.94 3.06 8.16
C ARG A 87 -11.39 2.82 9.59
N ALA A 88 -12.68 2.58 9.82
CA ALA A 88 -13.22 2.29 11.14
C ALA A 88 -12.54 1.07 11.79
N ASN A 89 -12.26 0.03 11.00
CA ASN A 89 -11.59 -1.20 11.47
C ASN A 89 -10.08 -1.02 11.70
N TYR A 90 -9.43 -0.08 10.98
CA TYR A 90 -7.98 0.16 11.05
C TYR A 90 -7.70 1.53 11.69
N GLY A 91 -8.16 1.70 12.93
CA GLY A 91 -7.83 2.84 13.79
C GLY A 91 -8.83 4.00 13.77
N GLY A 92 -9.73 4.04 12.79
CA GLY A 92 -10.86 4.97 12.74
C GLY A 92 -10.43 6.42 12.94
N ARG A 93 -11.06 7.11 13.91
CA ARG A 93 -10.79 8.52 14.24
C ARG A 93 -9.46 8.77 14.95
N LYS A 94 -8.74 7.72 15.38
CA LYS A 94 -7.42 7.85 16.04
C LYS A 94 -6.29 8.01 15.02
N VAL A 95 -6.57 7.72 13.75
CA VAL A 95 -5.64 7.85 12.64
C VAL A 95 -5.91 9.17 11.92
N ASP A 96 -4.86 9.96 11.68
CA ASP A 96 -4.96 11.08 10.75
C ASP A 96 -4.92 10.55 9.32
N TRP A 97 -6.09 10.46 8.70
CA TRP A 97 -6.23 10.00 7.32
C TRP A 97 -5.76 11.02 6.28
N ASN A 98 -5.22 12.18 6.68
CA ASN A 98 -4.52 13.10 5.77
C ASN A 98 -2.99 12.93 5.82
N ASP A 99 -2.46 12.23 6.82
CA ASP A 99 -1.03 11.96 6.97
C ASP A 99 -0.61 10.74 6.13
N PRO A 100 0.22 10.90 5.10
CA PRO A 100 0.69 9.80 4.25
C PRO A 100 1.36 8.67 5.03
N TYR A 101 2.10 8.98 6.11
CA TYR A 101 2.78 7.97 6.93
C TYR A 101 1.76 7.10 7.65
N GLN A 102 0.77 7.71 8.30
CA GLN A 102 -0.29 6.96 8.98
C GLN A 102 -1.17 6.17 8.01
N GLN A 103 -1.43 6.70 6.81
CA GLN A 103 -2.07 5.94 5.74
C GLN A 103 -1.24 4.71 5.34
N ALA A 104 0.09 4.86 5.22
CA ALA A 104 0.98 3.75 4.89
C ALA A 104 1.04 2.68 5.99
N VAL A 105 1.12 3.08 7.25
CA VAL A 105 1.08 2.14 8.40
C VAL A 105 -0.18 1.28 8.35
N ASN A 106 -1.35 1.90 8.21
CA ASN A 106 -2.63 1.18 8.16
C ASN A 106 -2.82 0.39 6.85
N GLY A 107 -2.34 0.93 5.72
CA GLY A 107 -2.30 0.25 4.42
C GLY A 107 -1.50 -1.05 4.47
N ILE A 108 -0.31 -1.02 5.05
CA ILE A 108 0.55 -2.19 5.22
C ILE A 108 -0.11 -3.21 6.16
N GLN A 109 -0.69 -2.76 7.27
CA GLN A 109 -1.36 -3.66 8.21
C GLN A 109 -2.55 -4.38 7.53
N TYR A 110 -3.40 -3.66 6.80
CA TYR A 110 -4.48 -4.25 6.02
C TYR A 110 -3.99 -5.28 4.99
N VAL A 111 -2.92 -4.95 4.26
CA VAL A 111 -2.33 -5.87 3.28
C VAL A 111 -1.87 -7.16 3.95
N VAL A 112 -1.24 -7.06 5.13
CA VAL A 112 -0.83 -8.23 5.91
C VAL A 112 -2.03 -9.03 6.37
N ASP A 113 -3.05 -8.38 6.94
CA ASP A 113 -4.21 -9.08 7.52
C ASP A 113 -5.06 -9.77 6.45
N ARG A 114 -5.20 -9.16 5.27
CA ARG A 114 -6.05 -9.68 4.19
C ARG A 114 -5.32 -10.61 3.22
N TYR A 115 -4.05 -10.33 2.93
CA TYR A 115 -3.30 -11.02 1.87
C TYR A 115 -2.06 -11.74 2.38
N GLY A 116 -1.59 -11.42 3.60
CA GLY A 116 -0.33 -11.90 4.16
C GLY A 116 0.90 -11.15 3.66
N ASP A 117 0.92 -10.72 2.40
CA ASP A 117 2.01 -9.96 1.77
C ASP A 117 1.50 -9.12 0.58
N PRO A 118 2.23 -8.05 0.19
CA PRO A 118 1.82 -7.16 -0.91
C PRO A 118 1.89 -7.80 -2.30
N TYR A 119 2.66 -8.88 -2.47
CA TYR A 119 2.72 -9.60 -3.75
C TYR A 119 1.39 -10.32 -4.02
N LYS A 120 0.82 -10.97 -3.01
CA LYS A 120 -0.52 -11.58 -3.09
C LYS A 120 -1.61 -10.54 -3.26
N ALA A 121 -1.51 -9.39 -2.60
CA ALA A 121 -2.43 -8.27 -2.82
C ALA A 121 -2.43 -7.80 -4.28
N LEU A 122 -1.26 -7.66 -4.91
CA LEU A 122 -1.17 -7.31 -6.33
C LEU A 122 -1.69 -8.39 -7.26
N LYS A 123 -1.39 -9.68 -6.99
CA LYS A 123 -1.96 -10.80 -7.76
C LYS A 123 -3.49 -10.83 -7.66
N PHE A 124 -4.03 -10.50 -6.48
CA PHE A 124 -5.46 -10.35 -6.27
C PHE A 124 -6.02 -9.18 -7.07
N TRP A 125 -5.36 -8.02 -7.00
CA TRP A 125 -5.73 -6.83 -7.74
C TRP A 125 -5.73 -7.07 -9.26
N ASP A 126 -4.75 -7.79 -9.79
CA ASP A 126 -4.66 -8.08 -11.23
C ASP A 126 -5.91 -8.79 -11.76
N LYS A 127 -6.54 -9.63 -10.94
CA LYS A 127 -7.77 -10.35 -11.27
C LYS A 127 -9.04 -9.53 -11.02
N ASN A 128 -9.07 -8.75 -9.94
CA ASN A 128 -10.30 -8.17 -9.40
C ASN A 128 -10.45 -6.66 -9.62
N LYS A 129 -9.34 -5.96 -9.85
CA LYS A 129 -9.23 -4.49 -9.92
C LYS A 129 -9.61 -3.78 -8.61
N TRP A 130 -9.51 -4.52 -7.50
CA TRP A 130 -9.58 -4.06 -6.13
C TRP A 130 -8.71 -4.98 -5.27
N TYR A 131 -8.43 -4.56 -4.04
CA TYR A 131 -7.74 -5.32 -3.00
C TYR A 131 -8.32 -4.92 -1.62
#